data_AF-A0A7X7I9T1-F1
#
_entry.id   AF-A0A7X7I9T1-F1
#
_cell.length_a   1.000
_cell.length_b   1.000
_cell.length_c   1.000
_cell.angle_alpha   90.00
_cell.angle_beta   90.00
_cell.angle_gamma   90.00
#
_symmetry.space_group_name_H-M   'P 1'
#
loop_
_entity.id
_entity.type
_entity.pdbx_description
1 polymer ?
#
loop_
_entity_poly.entity_id
_entity_poly.type
_entity_poly.pdbx_seq_one_letter_code
_entity_poly.pdbx_strand_id
1 'polypeptide(L)'
;MAYLMIFVPLFIGGITAIIPSNRFRPVLIPCAGIVHFCMTLNVLLKPDLIVNSNWLMLDPPGKIILLLVSTLYLFCSFYAVPYLMYRKERENRVFSVCMITFLSALSLVTWSQHLGLMWVAIEATTLITAPLIYYNRTQLSIEATWKYLLIGSVGIAMALLGTFFMAYASLHAGLEPTLNYANLVKNASSLSKIWLHLAFVLLMVGYGTKMGLVPMHTWKPDAYGESPGVVGAIFAG
;
A
#
# COMPACT_ATOMS: atom_id res chain seq x y z
N MET A 1 13.44 -3.29 13.14
CA MET A 1 13.56 -2.70 11.79
C MET A 1 12.20 -2.50 11.09
N ALA A 2 11.28 -3.48 11.13
CA ALA A 2 9.92 -3.34 10.58
C ALA A 2 9.22 -2.02 10.95
N TYR A 3 9.15 -1.71 12.25
CA TYR A 3 8.56 -0.46 12.75
C TYR A 3 9.24 0.78 12.20
N LEU A 4 10.57 0.77 12.03
CA LEU A 4 11.28 1.91 11.46
C LEU A 4 10.89 2.13 9.99
N MET A 5 10.74 1.06 9.20
CA MET A 5 10.31 1.16 7.78
C MET A 5 8.93 1.81 7.64
N ILE A 6 8.07 1.64 8.64
CA ILE A 6 6.71 2.19 8.66
C ILE A 6 6.72 3.61 9.24
N PHE A 7 7.29 3.81 10.43
CA PHE A 7 7.19 5.07 11.14
C PHE A 7 8.12 6.17 10.62
N VAL A 8 9.26 5.83 10.00
CA VAL A 8 10.18 6.85 9.48
C VAL A 8 9.55 7.65 8.34
N PRO A 9 8.97 7.03 7.27
CA PRO A 9 8.24 7.79 6.26
C PRO A 9 7.05 8.57 6.86
N LEU A 10 6.27 7.98 7.78
CA LEU A 10 5.19 8.69 8.47
C LEU A 10 5.67 9.95 9.19
N PHE A 11 6.79 9.86 9.91
CA PHE A 11 7.40 10.98 10.62
C PHE A 11 7.86 12.08 9.65
N ILE A 12 8.51 11.72 8.54
CA ILE A 12 8.90 12.67 7.49
C ILE A 12 7.65 13.30 6.85
N GLY A 13 6.58 12.53 6.65
CA GLY A 13 5.28 13.02 6.20
C GLY A 13 4.68 14.06 7.16
N GLY A 14 4.77 13.80 8.47
CA GLY A 14 4.37 14.74 9.53
C GLY A 14 5.18 16.05 9.49
N ILE A 15 6.50 15.97 9.36
CA ILE A 15 7.37 17.15 9.17
C ILE A 15 6.95 17.92 7.91
N THR A 16 6.70 17.21 6.81
CA THR A 16 6.26 17.79 5.54
C THR A 16 4.94 18.55 5.67
N ALA A 17 4.04 18.04 6.52
CA ALA A 17 2.76 18.70 6.80
C ALA A 17 2.94 20.02 7.55
N ILE A 18 3.99 20.20 8.35
CA ILE A 18 4.21 21.41 9.17
C ILE A 18 4.91 22.51 8.35
N ILE A 19 5.76 22.15 7.38
CA ILE A 19 6.51 23.12 6.58
C ILE A 19 5.56 24.00 5.77
N PRO A 20 5.65 25.34 5.84
CA PRO A 20 4.75 26.24 5.11
C PRO A 20 5.19 26.49 3.65
N SER A 21 6.43 26.18 3.29
CA SER A 21 6.98 26.53 1.98
C SER A 21 6.69 25.48 0.91
N ASN A 22 5.97 25.89 -0.15
CA ASN A 22 5.76 25.09 -1.37
C ASN A 22 7.08 24.73 -2.08
N ARG A 23 8.17 25.45 -1.84
CA ARG A 23 9.48 25.19 -2.46
C ARG A 23 10.26 24.09 -1.72
N PHE A 24 10.17 24.05 -0.40
CA PHE A 24 10.95 23.11 0.41
C PHE A 24 10.23 21.76 0.64
N ARG A 25 8.89 21.74 0.69
CA ARG A 25 8.14 20.48 0.89
C ARG A 25 8.49 19.37 -0.12
N PRO A 26 8.53 19.64 -1.45
CA PRO A 26 8.82 18.58 -2.41
C PRO A 26 10.17 17.91 -2.19
N VAL A 27 11.17 18.63 -1.67
CA VAL A 27 12.52 18.12 -1.41
C VAL A 27 12.51 17.01 -0.36
N LEU A 28 11.52 16.97 0.53
CA LEU A 28 11.40 15.89 1.51
C LEU A 28 10.98 14.55 0.90
N ILE A 29 10.36 14.54 -0.29
CA ILE A 29 9.95 13.32 -0.97
C ILE A 29 11.17 12.45 -1.32
N PRO A 30 12.22 12.94 -2.02
CA PRO A 30 13.43 12.16 -2.24
C PRO A 30 14.24 11.91 -0.98
N CYS A 31 14.21 12.80 0.03
CA CYS A 31 14.82 12.48 1.32
C CYS A 31 14.20 11.24 1.96
N ALA A 32 12.86 11.13 1.95
CA ALA A 32 12.15 9.94 2.44
C ALA A 32 12.51 8.70 1.60
N GLY A 33 12.57 8.84 0.28
CA GLY A 33 12.95 7.75 -0.63
C GLY A 33 14.37 7.23 -0.39
N ILE A 34 15.35 8.12 -0.24
CA ILE A 34 16.75 7.76 0.05
C ILE A 34 16.85 7.04 1.39
N VAL A 35 16.26 7.61 2.45
CA VAL A 35 16.28 7.02 3.80
C VAL A 35 15.67 5.62 3.76
N HIS A 36 14.50 5.48 3.15
CA HIS A 36 13.80 4.20 3.05
C HIS A 36 14.60 3.17 2.23
N PHE A 37 15.16 3.55 1.09
CA PHE A 37 16.00 2.68 0.28
C PHE A 37 17.26 2.21 1.01
N CYS A 38 17.96 3.11 1.71
CA CYS A 38 19.11 2.75 2.54
C CYS A 38 18.72 1.79 3.67
N MET A 39 17.56 1.98 4.29
CA MET A 39 17.04 1.06 5.30
C MET A 39 16.68 -0.31 4.71
N THR A 40 16.09 -0.35 3.52
CA THR A 40 15.82 -1.59 2.78
C THR A 40 17.12 -2.35 2.49
N LEU A 41 18.15 -1.69 1.96
CA LEU A 41 19.45 -2.33 1.74
C LEU A 41 20.05 -2.87 3.05
N ASN A 42 19.96 -2.12 4.14
CA ASN A 42 20.47 -2.56 5.45
C ASN A 42 19.74 -3.82 5.95
N VAL A 43 18.41 -3.89 5.83
CA VAL A 43 17.62 -5.08 6.17
C VAL A 43 18.03 -6.29 5.34
N LEU A 44 18.25 -6.10 4.03
CA LEU A 44 18.57 -7.20 3.12
C LEU A 44 19.99 -7.72 3.32
N LEU A 45 20.93 -6.84 3.66
CA LEU A 45 22.33 -7.20 3.92
C LEU A 45 22.56 -7.77 5.32
N LYS A 46 21.69 -7.47 6.30
CA LYS A 46 21.79 -7.94 7.68
C LYS A 46 20.52 -8.69 8.09
N PRO A 47 20.46 -10.02 7.86
CA PRO A 47 19.29 -10.84 8.18
C PRO A 47 18.86 -10.77 9.65
N ASP A 48 19.79 -10.51 10.57
CA ASP A 48 19.53 -10.39 12.01
C ASP A 48 18.59 -9.22 12.37
N LEU A 49 18.42 -8.24 11.46
CA LEU A 49 17.52 -7.10 11.65
C LEU A 49 16.06 -7.41 11.30
N ILE A 50 15.78 -8.60 10.77
CA ILE A 50 14.43 -9.04 10.44
C ILE A 50 13.70 -9.34 11.76
N VAL A 51 12.71 -8.51 12.06
CA VAL A 51 11.82 -8.73 13.20
C VAL A 51 10.97 -9.95 12.87
N ASN A 52 11.07 -11.00 13.71
CA ASN A 52 10.19 -12.15 13.65
C ASN A 52 9.11 -11.98 14.72
N SER A 53 8.04 -11.27 14.37
CA SER A 53 6.83 -11.23 15.19
C SER A 53 5.69 -11.92 14.46
N ASN A 54 4.66 -12.33 15.20
CA ASN A 54 3.46 -12.95 14.60
C ASN A 54 2.69 -12.00 13.65
N TRP A 55 2.98 -10.70 13.67
CA TRP A 55 2.24 -9.70 12.90
C TRP A 55 3.09 -9.09 11.79
N LEU A 56 4.38 -8.86 12.07
CA LEU A 56 5.34 -8.28 11.16
C LEU A 56 6.55 -9.21 11.02
N MET A 57 6.78 -9.67 9.79
CA MET A 57 7.95 -10.47 9.39
C MET A 57 8.20 -10.26 7.91
N LEU A 58 9.48 -10.15 7.54
CA LEU A 58 9.88 -10.04 6.14
C LEU A 58 10.28 -11.41 5.60
N ASP A 59 9.35 -12.03 4.87
CA ASP A 59 9.53 -13.30 4.20
C ASP A 59 10.29 -13.15 2.85
N PRO A 60 10.74 -14.25 2.23
CA PRO A 60 11.46 -14.17 0.95
C PRO A 60 10.75 -13.37 -0.16
N PRO A 61 9.44 -13.54 -0.44
CA PRO A 61 8.77 -12.70 -1.43
C PRO A 61 8.65 -11.24 -0.97
N GLY A 62 8.39 -10.98 0.32
CA GLY A 62 8.36 -9.64 0.89
C GLY A 62 9.68 -8.89 0.71
N LYS A 63 10.83 -9.57 0.79
CA LYS A 63 12.15 -8.97 0.49
C LYS A 63 12.25 -8.44 -0.93
N ILE A 64 11.76 -9.21 -1.90
CA ILE A 64 11.79 -8.84 -3.33
C ILE A 64 10.86 -7.64 -3.56
N ILE A 65 9.63 -7.72 -3.03
CA ILE A 65 8.63 -6.65 -3.20
C ILE A 65 9.11 -5.36 -2.51
N LEU A 66 9.68 -5.46 -1.30
CA LEU A 66 10.20 -4.30 -0.57
C LEU A 66 11.33 -3.62 -1.35
N LEU A 67 12.26 -4.40 -1.93
CA LEU A 67 13.33 -3.85 -2.77
C LEU A 67 12.77 -3.13 -4.00
N LEU A 68 11.81 -3.75 -4.69
CA LEU A 68 11.16 -3.17 -5.87
C LEU A 68 10.47 -1.86 -5.51
N VAL A 69 9.61 -1.86 -4.48
CA VAL A 69 8.89 -0.67 -4.01
C VAL A 69 9.85 0.45 -3.63
N SER A 70 10.89 0.15 -2.85
CA SER A 70 11.86 1.15 -2.38
C SER A 70 12.62 1.78 -3.56
N THR A 71 13.00 0.95 -4.54
CA THR A 71 13.75 1.37 -5.72
C THR A 71 12.89 2.23 -6.65
N LEU A 72 11.68 1.76 -6.97
CA LEU A 72 10.73 2.49 -7.81
C LEU A 72 10.35 3.83 -7.17
N TYR A 73 10.06 3.84 -5.88
CA TYR A 73 9.74 5.05 -5.14
C TYR A 73 10.91 6.03 -5.17
N LEU A 74 12.15 5.57 -4.95
CA LEU A 74 13.33 6.42 -5.01
C LEU A 74 13.42 7.16 -6.35
N PHE A 75 13.32 6.46 -7.48
CA PHE A 75 13.37 7.12 -8.79
C PHE A 75 12.20 8.08 -9.03
N CYS A 76 10.98 7.68 -8.68
CA CYS A 76 9.80 8.54 -8.82
C CYS A 76 9.87 9.79 -7.92
N SER A 77 10.48 9.67 -6.74
CA SER A 77 10.62 10.76 -5.77
C SER A 77 11.49 11.91 -6.31
N PHE A 78 12.53 11.61 -7.09
CA PHE A 78 13.35 12.63 -7.74
C PHE A 78 12.58 13.38 -8.83
N TYR A 79 11.74 12.68 -9.60
CA TYR A 79 10.88 13.30 -10.61
C TYR A 79 9.75 14.16 -9.99
N ALA A 80 9.28 13.79 -8.79
CA ALA A 80 8.24 14.55 -8.08
C ALA A 80 8.63 16.02 -7.82
N VAL A 81 9.91 16.29 -7.51
CA VAL A 81 10.40 17.62 -7.17
C VAL A 81 10.23 18.63 -8.31
N PRO A 82 10.83 18.45 -9.50
CA PRO A 82 10.68 19.38 -10.61
C PRO A 82 9.23 19.47 -11.08
N TYR A 83 8.47 18.36 -11.05
CA TYR A 83 7.05 18.36 -11.39
C TYR A 83 6.24 19.34 -10.52
N LEU A 84 6.42 19.26 -9.18
CA LEU A 84 5.72 20.12 -8.24
C LEU A 84 6.25 21.56 -8.25
N MET A 85 7.54 21.77 -8.55
CA MET A 85 8.13 23.10 -8.69
C MET A 85 7.70 23.83 -9.96
N TYR A 86 7.36 23.10 -11.02
CA TYR A 86 6.79 23.66 -12.24
C TYR A 86 5.34 24.11 -12.04
N ARG A 87 4.58 23.37 -11.22
CA ARG A 87 3.16 23.60 -10.89
C ARG A 87 2.95 24.56 -9.71
N LYS A 88 3.54 25.76 -9.76
CA LYS A 88 3.53 26.74 -8.64
C LYS A 88 2.14 27.26 -8.29
N GLU A 89 1.19 27.17 -9.21
CA GLU A 89 -0.19 27.61 -9.06
C GLU A 89 -1.00 26.74 -8.09
N ARG A 90 -0.46 25.58 -7.66
CA ARG A 90 -1.14 24.63 -6.78
C ARG A 90 -0.39 24.44 -5.47
N GLU A 91 -1.16 24.28 -4.40
CA GLU A 91 -0.61 23.84 -3.13
C GLU A 91 -0.20 22.36 -3.22
N ASN A 92 1.05 22.07 -2.88
CA ASN A 92 1.63 20.73 -2.94
C ASN A 92 1.70 20.02 -1.58
N ARG A 93 1.10 20.60 -0.53
CA ARG A 93 1.15 20.07 0.84
C ARG A 93 0.55 18.67 0.92
N VAL A 94 -0.74 18.54 0.56
CA VAL A 94 -1.47 17.26 0.59
C VAL A 94 -0.77 16.24 -0.30
N PHE A 95 -0.35 16.65 -1.50
CA PHE A 95 0.37 15.79 -2.42
C PHE A 95 1.66 15.23 -1.80
N SER A 96 2.52 16.09 -1.25
CA SER A 96 3.81 15.68 -0.68
C SER A 96 3.63 14.78 0.54
N VAL A 97 2.67 15.11 1.41
CA VAL A 97 2.33 14.29 2.59
C VAL A 97 1.79 12.92 2.18
N CYS A 98 0.85 12.87 1.23
CA CYS A 98 0.30 11.61 0.73
C CYS A 98 1.37 10.77 0.04
N MET A 99 2.22 11.35 -0.81
CA MET A 99 3.31 10.62 -1.47
C MET A 99 4.26 9.97 -0.47
N ILE A 100 4.63 10.66 0.61
CA ILE A 100 5.53 10.11 1.64
C ILE A 100 4.81 9.08 2.51
N THR A 101 3.57 9.35 2.89
CA THR A 101 2.77 8.44 3.73
C THR A 101 2.40 7.15 2.98
N PHE A 102 2.27 7.23 1.65
CA PHE A 102 2.05 6.08 0.78
C PHE A 102 3.18 5.05 0.89
N LEU A 103 4.43 5.51 1.00
CA LEU A 103 5.59 4.63 1.21
C LEU A 103 5.51 3.87 2.54
N SER A 104 5.01 4.51 3.60
CA SER A 104 4.75 3.83 4.88
C SER A 104 3.68 2.75 4.72
N ALA A 105 2.58 3.04 4.03
CA ALA A 105 1.50 2.08 3.84
C ALA A 105 1.99 0.85 3.04
N LEU A 106 2.74 1.05 1.96
CA LEU A 106 3.37 -0.06 1.21
C LEU A 106 4.38 -0.85 2.05
N SER A 107 5.13 -0.18 2.92
CA SER A 107 6.02 -0.85 3.88
C SER A 107 5.23 -1.71 4.85
N LEU A 108 4.08 -1.24 5.35
CA LEU A 108 3.24 -2.04 6.21
C LEU A 108 2.67 -3.27 5.48
N VAL A 109 2.25 -3.13 4.22
CA VAL A 109 1.78 -4.25 3.40
C VAL A 109 2.87 -5.32 3.27
N THR A 110 4.08 -4.93 2.88
CA THR A 110 5.20 -5.86 2.62
C THR A 110 5.70 -6.59 3.86
N TRP A 111 5.58 -5.98 5.04
CA TRP A 111 6.00 -6.61 6.29
C TRP A 111 4.89 -7.40 6.98
N SER A 112 3.63 -7.29 6.56
CA SER A 112 2.50 -7.88 7.27
C SER A 112 2.41 -9.39 7.07
N GLN A 113 2.39 -10.15 8.18
CA GLN A 113 2.10 -11.59 8.22
C GLN A 113 0.71 -11.92 8.77
N HIS A 114 -0.11 -10.91 9.02
CA HIS A 114 -1.47 -11.06 9.49
C HIS A 114 -2.43 -10.51 8.44
N LEU A 115 -3.36 -11.34 7.94
CA LEU A 115 -4.29 -10.98 6.86
C LEU A 115 -5.08 -9.71 7.18
N GLY A 116 -5.54 -9.56 8.42
CA GLY A 116 -6.26 -8.36 8.85
C GLY A 116 -5.40 -7.09 8.84
N LEU A 117 -4.11 -7.20 9.19
CA LEU A 117 -3.20 -6.05 9.17
C LEU A 117 -2.84 -5.68 7.72
N MET A 118 -2.62 -6.68 6.88
CA MET A 118 -2.38 -6.50 5.45
C MET A 118 -3.58 -5.81 4.79
N TRP A 119 -4.80 -6.21 5.13
CA TRP A 119 -6.01 -5.56 4.66
C TRP A 119 -6.07 -4.08 5.04
N VAL A 120 -5.81 -3.74 6.32
CA VAL A 120 -5.77 -2.34 6.79
C VAL A 120 -4.71 -1.54 6.02
N ALA A 121 -3.53 -2.13 5.82
CA ALA A 121 -2.44 -1.50 5.10
C ALA A 121 -2.80 -1.24 3.63
N ILE A 122 -3.43 -2.21 2.96
CA ILE A 122 -3.89 -2.06 1.58
C ILE A 122 -4.99 -0.99 1.49
N GLU A 123 -5.94 -0.92 2.41
CA GLU A 123 -6.96 0.13 2.37
C GLU A 123 -6.38 1.51 2.65
N ALA A 124 -5.38 1.60 3.54
CA ALA A 124 -4.64 2.84 3.75
C ALA A 124 -4.01 3.34 2.43
N THR A 125 -3.47 2.44 1.58
CA THR A 125 -2.99 2.85 0.25
C THR A 125 -4.10 3.45 -0.62
N THR A 126 -5.34 2.94 -0.52
CA THR A 126 -6.52 3.48 -1.22
C THR A 126 -6.78 4.93 -0.80
N LEU A 127 -6.90 5.15 0.50
CA LEU A 127 -7.26 6.46 1.05
C LEU A 127 -6.16 7.50 0.82
N ILE A 128 -4.89 7.11 0.96
CA ILE A 128 -3.75 8.00 0.71
C ILE A 128 -3.65 8.37 -0.77
N THR A 129 -4.02 7.46 -1.67
CA THR A 129 -3.99 7.66 -3.13
C THR A 129 -5.03 8.65 -3.63
N ALA A 130 -6.23 8.66 -3.06
CA ALA A 130 -7.32 9.46 -3.61
C ALA A 130 -6.97 10.96 -3.78
N PRO A 131 -6.34 11.64 -2.79
CA PRO A 131 -5.87 13.01 -2.97
C PRO A 131 -4.78 13.17 -4.05
N LEU A 132 -3.99 12.13 -4.32
CA LEU A 132 -2.96 12.13 -5.35
C LEU A 132 -3.57 12.11 -6.76
N ILE A 133 -4.64 11.32 -6.96
CA ILE A 133 -5.40 11.29 -8.23
C ILE A 133 -6.08 12.65 -8.45
N TYR A 134 -6.72 13.20 -7.41
CA TYR A 134 -7.43 14.48 -7.48
C TYR A 134 -6.52 15.71 -7.62
N TYR A 135 -5.20 15.57 -7.63
CA TYR A 135 -4.26 16.71 -7.62
C TYR A 135 -4.52 17.73 -8.74
N ASN A 136 -4.98 17.26 -9.92
CA ASN A 136 -5.29 18.10 -11.07
C ASN A 136 -6.60 18.90 -10.95
N ARG A 137 -7.46 18.64 -9.96
CA ARG A 137 -8.69 19.40 -9.65
C ARG A 137 -9.58 19.71 -10.87
N THR A 138 -9.57 18.83 -11.87
CA THR A 138 -10.46 18.86 -13.04
C THR A 138 -11.73 18.04 -12.75
N GLN A 139 -12.78 18.25 -13.55
CA GLN A 139 -14.01 17.43 -13.49
C GLN A 139 -13.71 15.94 -13.72
N LEU A 140 -12.79 15.63 -14.64
CA LEU A 140 -12.36 14.26 -14.90
C LEU A 140 -11.56 13.69 -13.71
N SER A 141 -10.67 14.46 -13.08
CA SER A 141 -9.91 13.97 -11.93
C SER A 141 -10.77 13.67 -10.71
N ILE A 142 -11.86 14.41 -10.47
CA ILE A 142 -12.79 14.11 -9.38
C ILE A 142 -13.62 12.85 -9.70
N GLU A 143 -14.06 12.69 -10.94
CA GLU A 143 -14.75 11.49 -11.40
C GLU A 143 -13.86 10.25 -11.26
N ALA A 144 -12.61 10.32 -11.73
CA ALA A 144 -11.63 9.24 -11.60
C ALA A 144 -11.34 8.89 -10.13
N THR A 145 -11.24 9.90 -9.26
CA THR A 145 -11.06 9.69 -7.82
C THR A 145 -12.25 8.97 -7.20
N TRP A 146 -13.48 9.35 -7.55
CA TRP A 146 -14.69 8.68 -7.07
C TRP A 146 -14.80 7.25 -7.58
N LYS A 147 -14.54 7.01 -8.86
CA LYS A 147 -14.51 5.65 -9.43
C LYS A 147 -13.48 4.78 -8.73
N TYR A 148 -12.27 5.31 -8.52
CA TYR A 148 -11.20 4.63 -7.78
C TYR A 148 -11.63 4.25 -6.37
N LEU A 149 -12.19 5.19 -5.61
CA LEU A 149 -12.64 4.95 -4.24
C LEU A 149 -13.80 3.95 -4.18
N LEU A 150 -14.84 4.12 -5.00
CA LEU A 150 -16.02 3.27 -4.95
C LEU A 150 -15.70 1.83 -5.37
N ILE A 151 -15.05 1.65 -6.52
CA ILE A 151 -14.73 0.31 -7.02
C ILE A 151 -13.68 -0.35 -6.13
N GLY A 152 -12.66 0.41 -5.71
CA GLY A 152 -11.61 -0.05 -4.80
C GLY A 152 -12.16 -0.48 -3.44
N SER A 153 -12.97 0.36 -2.77
CA SER A 153 -13.52 0.05 -1.45
C SER A 153 -14.53 -1.10 -1.49
N VAL A 154 -15.32 -1.26 -2.55
CA VAL A 154 -16.17 -2.47 -2.72
C VAL A 154 -15.31 -3.73 -2.82
N GLY A 155 -14.24 -3.69 -3.63
CA GLY A 155 -13.29 -4.81 -3.70
C GLY A 155 -12.65 -5.12 -2.34
N ILE A 156 -12.13 -4.11 -1.66
CA ILE A 156 -11.50 -4.29 -0.35
C ILE A 156 -12.51 -4.74 0.72
N ALA A 157 -13.78 -4.34 0.66
CA ALA A 157 -14.83 -4.88 1.52
C ALA A 157 -15.07 -6.38 1.27
N MET A 158 -15.04 -6.84 0.00
CA MET A 158 -15.09 -8.27 -0.31
C MET A 158 -13.85 -9.01 0.21
N ALA A 159 -12.66 -8.42 0.11
CA ALA A 159 -11.43 -9.00 0.70
C ALA A 159 -11.52 -9.09 2.24
N LEU A 160 -12.14 -8.12 2.91
CA LEU A 160 -12.38 -8.17 4.35
C LEU A 160 -13.28 -9.36 4.72
N LEU A 161 -14.39 -9.52 3.98
CA LEU A 161 -15.30 -10.65 4.19
C LEU A 161 -14.59 -11.99 3.95
N GLY A 162 -13.78 -12.08 2.89
CA GLY A 162 -12.94 -13.25 2.64
C GLY A 162 -11.94 -13.53 3.77
N THR A 163 -11.37 -12.49 4.37
CA THR A 163 -10.50 -12.60 5.55
C THR A 163 -11.27 -13.16 6.74
N PHE A 164 -12.49 -12.70 7.01
CA PHE A 164 -13.33 -13.28 8.07
C PHE A 164 -13.69 -14.74 7.80
N PHE A 165 -13.99 -15.10 6.55
CA PHE A 165 -14.24 -16.50 6.19
C PHE A 165 -13.01 -17.38 6.39
N MET A 166 -11.80 -16.81 6.29
CA MET A 166 -10.58 -17.53 6.63
C MET A 166 -10.44 -17.83 8.11
N ALA A 167 -10.71 -16.85 8.98
CA ALA A 167 -10.77 -17.11 10.41
C ALA A 167 -11.86 -18.15 10.74
N TYR A 168 -13.02 -18.03 10.08
CA TYR A 168 -14.15 -18.94 10.27
C TYR A 168 -13.86 -20.37 9.78
N ALA A 169 -13.09 -20.54 8.71
CA ALA A 169 -12.66 -21.85 8.24
C ALA A 169 -11.82 -22.62 9.29
N SER A 170 -11.04 -21.90 10.09
CA SER A 170 -10.29 -22.46 11.22
C SER A 170 -11.22 -22.80 12.38
N LEU A 171 -12.10 -21.85 12.75
CA LEU A 171 -13.07 -22.03 13.85
C LEU A 171 -13.97 -23.25 13.60
N HIS A 172 -14.51 -23.39 12.40
CA HIS A 172 -15.40 -24.48 12.02
C HIS A 172 -14.68 -25.84 11.97
N ALA A 173 -13.36 -25.85 11.84
CA ALA A 173 -12.55 -27.06 11.95
C ALA A 173 -12.21 -27.43 13.41
N GLY A 174 -12.72 -26.67 14.39
CA GLY A 174 -12.40 -26.86 15.81
C GLY A 174 -11.01 -26.34 16.20
N LEU A 175 -10.38 -25.52 15.35
CA LEU A 175 -9.10 -24.88 15.62
C LEU A 175 -9.31 -23.49 16.21
N GLU A 176 -8.30 -22.95 16.88
CA GLU A 176 -8.32 -21.53 17.27
C GLU A 176 -8.38 -20.64 16.01
N PRO A 177 -9.29 -19.64 15.96
CA PRO A 177 -9.36 -18.71 14.84
C PRO A 177 -8.03 -17.98 14.66
N THR A 178 -7.48 -18.05 13.44
CA THR A 178 -6.22 -17.40 13.12
C THR A 178 -6.30 -16.67 11.78
N LEU A 179 -5.64 -15.53 11.72
CA LEU A 179 -5.39 -14.78 10.49
C LEU A 179 -3.89 -14.60 10.22
N ASN A 180 -3.05 -15.25 11.02
CA ASN A 180 -1.62 -15.34 10.77
C ASN A 180 -1.35 -16.36 9.65
N TYR A 181 -0.57 -15.96 8.65
CA TYR A 181 -0.26 -16.77 7.48
C TYR A 181 0.40 -18.11 7.83
N ALA A 182 1.40 -18.11 8.72
CA ALA A 182 2.14 -19.33 9.08
C ALA A 182 1.21 -20.38 9.73
N ASN A 183 0.31 -19.94 10.61
CA ASN A 183 -0.67 -20.83 11.24
C ASN A 183 -1.70 -21.36 10.24
N LEU A 184 -2.16 -20.52 9.31
CA LEU A 184 -3.10 -20.92 8.25
C LEU A 184 -2.48 -21.97 7.33
N VAL A 185 -1.22 -21.77 6.91
CA VAL A 185 -0.49 -22.72 6.06
C VAL A 185 -0.24 -24.03 6.80
N LYS A 186 0.18 -23.98 8.06
CA LYS A 186 0.43 -25.16 8.90
C LYS A 186 -0.81 -26.03 9.05
N ASN A 187 -1.99 -25.41 9.20
CA ASN A 187 -3.25 -26.10 9.42
C ASN A 187 -4.10 -26.27 8.15
N ALA A 188 -3.56 -25.97 6.97
CA ALA A 188 -4.31 -25.84 5.72
C ALA A 188 -5.15 -27.09 5.37
N SER A 189 -4.61 -28.29 5.63
CA SER A 189 -5.30 -29.56 5.38
C SER A 189 -6.50 -29.82 6.30
N SER A 190 -6.52 -29.18 7.47
CA SER A 190 -7.57 -29.33 8.47
C SER A 190 -8.66 -28.27 8.35
N LEU A 191 -8.43 -27.18 7.61
CA LEU A 191 -9.40 -26.10 7.44
C LEU A 191 -10.69 -26.61 6.78
N SER A 192 -11.82 -26.03 7.19
CA SER A 192 -13.10 -26.34 6.57
C SER A 192 -13.09 -25.93 5.09
N LYS A 193 -13.19 -26.93 4.20
CA LYS A 193 -13.04 -26.74 2.75
C LYS A 193 -14.04 -25.74 2.21
N ILE A 194 -15.32 -25.81 2.60
CA ILE A 194 -16.35 -24.90 2.06
C ILE A 194 -16.02 -23.43 2.35
N TRP A 195 -15.63 -23.11 3.59
CA TRP A 195 -15.27 -21.76 4.01
C TRP A 195 -13.94 -21.31 3.40
N LEU A 196 -12.97 -22.21 3.25
CA LEU A 196 -11.72 -21.95 2.56
C LEU A 196 -11.95 -21.54 1.09
N HIS A 197 -12.81 -22.25 0.35
CA HIS A 197 -13.12 -21.89 -1.05
C HIS A 197 -13.87 -20.57 -1.15
N LEU A 198 -14.85 -20.31 -0.28
CA LEU A 198 -15.57 -19.03 -0.26
C LEU A 198 -14.63 -17.87 0.08
N ALA A 199 -13.75 -18.06 1.07
CA ALA A 199 -12.72 -17.09 1.42
C ALA A 199 -11.80 -16.80 0.23
N PHE A 200 -11.31 -17.84 -0.45
CA PHE A 200 -10.46 -17.70 -1.61
C PHE A 200 -11.12 -16.88 -2.72
N VAL A 201 -12.38 -17.18 -3.07
CA VAL A 201 -13.11 -16.43 -4.11
C VAL A 201 -13.25 -14.96 -3.73
N LEU A 202 -13.65 -14.67 -2.49
CA LEU A 202 -13.81 -13.29 -2.01
C LEU A 202 -12.49 -12.52 -1.94
N LEU A 203 -11.41 -13.16 -1.48
CA LEU A 203 -10.07 -12.58 -1.44
C LEU A 203 -9.55 -12.32 -2.85
N MET A 204 -9.73 -13.27 -3.78
CA MET A 204 -9.37 -13.12 -5.19
C MET A 204 -10.14 -11.98 -5.85
N VAL A 205 -11.44 -11.88 -5.62
CA VAL A 205 -12.25 -10.79 -6.18
C VAL A 205 -11.83 -9.45 -5.56
N GLY A 206 -11.65 -9.40 -4.26
CA GLY A 206 -11.33 -8.16 -3.56
C GLY A 206 -9.95 -7.62 -3.87
N TYR A 207 -8.91 -8.43 -3.66
CA TYR A 207 -7.54 -8.02 -4.02
C TYR A 207 -7.32 -7.95 -5.53
N GLY A 208 -8.03 -8.77 -6.32
CA GLY A 208 -8.04 -8.68 -7.77
C GLY A 208 -8.61 -7.36 -8.29
N THR A 209 -9.65 -6.82 -7.63
CA THR A 209 -10.16 -5.47 -7.91
C THR A 209 -9.08 -4.42 -7.64
N LYS A 210 -8.36 -4.53 -6.53
CA LYS A 210 -7.26 -3.61 -6.18
C LYS A 210 -6.07 -3.70 -7.15
N MET A 211 -5.79 -4.87 -7.71
CA MET A 211 -4.78 -5.09 -8.76
C MET A 211 -5.24 -4.61 -10.14
N GLY A 212 -6.55 -4.45 -10.34
CA GLY A 212 -7.15 -4.19 -11.65
C GLY A 212 -7.11 -5.41 -12.57
N LEU A 213 -7.41 -6.60 -12.04
CA LEU A 213 -7.59 -7.83 -12.83
C LEU A 213 -8.88 -7.75 -13.66
N VAL A 214 -8.92 -8.45 -14.80
CA VAL A 214 -10.15 -8.63 -15.57
C VAL A 214 -11.13 -9.48 -14.77
N PRO A 215 -12.43 -9.12 -14.67
CA PRO A 215 -13.13 -7.98 -15.30
C PRO A 215 -13.21 -6.69 -14.45
N MET A 216 -12.59 -6.62 -13.27
CA MET A 216 -12.69 -5.50 -12.31
C MET A 216 -11.75 -4.31 -12.58
N HIS A 217 -11.20 -4.19 -13.78
CA HIS A 217 -10.14 -3.22 -14.12
C HIS A 217 -10.66 -1.83 -14.51
N THR A 218 -11.98 -1.59 -14.48
CA THR A 218 -12.62 -0.39 -15.03
C THR A 218 -12.19 0.92 -14.37
N TRP A 219 -11.75 0.89 -13.10
CA TRP A 219 -11.21 2.07 -12.43
C TRP A 219 -9.81 2.47 -12.93
N LYS A 220 -9.05 1.51 -13.47
CA LYS A 220 -7.60 1.65 -13.72
C LYS A 220 -7.30 2.64 -14.86
N PRO A 221 -7.94 2.57 -16.05
CA PRO A 221 -7.70 3.54 -17.12
C PRO A 221 -7.96 4.99 -16.69
N ASP A 222 -9.08 5.24 -16.01
CA ASP A 222 -9.48 6.58 -15.58
C ASP A 222 -8.53 7.13 -14.52
N ALA A 223 -8.15 6.33 -13.53
CA ALA A 223 -7.22 6.74 -12.48
C ALA A 223 -5.83 7.08 -13.05
N TYR A 224 -5.32 6.30 -14.00
CA TYR A 224 -4.02 6.56 -14.62
C TYR A 224 -4.06 7.78 -15.54
N GLY A 225 -5.13 7.93 -16.32
CA GLY A 225 -5.31 9.05 -17.24
C GLY A 225 -5.37 10.41 -16.54
N GLU A 226 -5.99 10.47 -15.36
CA GLU A 226 -6.22 11.73 -14.64
C GLU A 226 -5.20 12.04 -13.55
N SER A 227 -4.40 11.06 -13.12
CA SER A 227 -3.37 11.26 -12.11
C SER A 227 -2.12 11.99 -12.66
N PRO A 228 -1.37 12.72 -11.81
CA PRO A 228 -0.04 13.20 -12.16
C PRO A 228 0.88 12.08 -12.64
N GLY A 229 1.71 12.34 -13.66
CA GLY A 229 2.59 11.31 -14.24
C GLY A 229 3.49 10.59 -13.23
N VAL A 230 3.93 11.27 -12.16
CA VAL A 230 4.68 10.65 -11.06
C VAL A 230 3.86 9.63 -10.26
N VAL A 231 2.57 9.89 -10.07
CA VAL A 231 1.63 8.98 -9.38
C VAL A 231 1.34 7.79 -10.29
N GLY A 232 1.07 8.05 -11.57
CA GLY A 232 0.89 6.99 -12.57
C GLY A 232 2.10 6.06 -12.69
N ALA A 233 3.32 6.59 -12.62
CA ALA A 233 4.55 5.79 -12.64
C ALA A 233 4.67 4.85 -11.42
N ILE A 234 4.36 5.36 -10.21
CA ILE A 234 4.34 4.55 -8.99
C ILE A 234 3.21 3.50 -9.03
N PHE A 235 2.09 3.77 -9.71
CA PHE A 235 0.98 2.82 -9.80
C PHE A 235 1.24 1.73 -10.83
N ALA A 236 2.01 2.03 -11.88
CA ALA A 236 2.27 1.09 -12.98
C ALA A 236 3.25 -0.02 -12.60
N GLY A 237 4.23 0.25 -11.74
CA GLY A 237 5.28 -0.69 -11.32
C GLY A 237 4.97 -1.39 -10.02
#